data_AF-Q2S7R3-F1
#
_entry.id   AF-Q2S7R3-F1
#
_cell.length_a   1.000
_cell.length_b   1.000
_cell.length_c   1.000
_cell.angle_alpha   90.00
_cell.angle_beta   90.00
_cell.angle_gamma   90.00
#
_symmetry.space_group_name_H-M   'P 1'
#
loop_
_entity.id
_entity.type
_entity.pdbx_description
1 polymer ?
#
loop_
_entity_poly.entity_id
_entity_poly.type
_entity_poly.pdbx_seq_one_letter_code
_entity_poly.pdbx_strand_id
1 'polypeptide(L)'
;MKLLHFFAVILLALSASARASYISFQASTDHIVVGDAFYVDVILEKPFDGLFEGDELLAFGFNLGYDAGVLQLIDSTMGAPWDDDSALFPGIDVAGSAFPGVTDDSGAGLLLARLSFSAVAAGLSQLSLFGDSAANPDLGLLYVSGSDVIDARKDMRIYSVPQPASMWMLALGGLGLLVRRKAAGVR
;
A
#
# COMPACT_ATOMS: atom_id res chain seq x y z
N MET A 1 37.56 -14.01 -39.75
CA MET A 1 36.44 -13.03 -39.65
C MET A 1 35.03 -13.63 -39.46
N LYS A 2 34.84 -14.96 -39.43
CA LYS A 2 33.52 -15.59 -39.23
C LYS A 2 33.12 -15.82 -37.76
N LEU A 3 34.09 -15.87 -36.84
CA LEU A 3 33.83 -16.13 -35.41
C LEU A 3 33.23 -14.92 -34.67
N LEU A 4 33.54 -13.70 -35.12
CA LEU A 4 33.05 -12.45 -34.51
C LEU A 4 31.55 -12.21 -34.79
N HIS A 5 31.04 -12.72 -35.92
CA HIS A 5 29.64 -12.59 -36.31
C HIS A 5 28.72 -13.56 -35.56
N PHE A 6 29.23 -14.72 -35.14
CA PHE A 6 28.44 -15.71 -34.40
C PHE A 6 28.19 -15.29 -32.94
N PHE A 7 29.14 -14.57 -32.33
CA PHE A 7 29.01 -14.07 -30.96
C PHE A 7 28.02 -12.89 -30.85
N ALA A 8 27.90 -12.07 -31.90
CA ALA A 8 26.97 -10.96 -31.95
C ALA A 8 25.49 -11.40 -32.04
N VAL A 9 25.20 -12.52 -32.73
CA VAL A 9 23.84 -13.05 -32.89
C VAL A 9 23.31 -13.68 -31.59
N ILE A 10 24.18 -14.29 -30.77
CA ILE A 10 23.79 -14.87 -29.48
C ILE A 10 23.54 -13.78 -28.43
N LEU A 11 24.27 -12.66 -28.47
CA LEU A 11 24.09 -11.54 -27.53
C LEU A 11 22.78 -10.76 -27.79
N LEU A 12 22.29 -10.74 -29.02
CA LEU A 12 21.00 -10.14 -29.41
C LEU A 12 19.77 -10.99 -29.04
N ALA A 13 19.96 -12.27 -28.68
CA ALA A 13 18.88 -13.18 -28.28
C ALA A 13 18.60 -13.18 -26.77
N LEU A 14 19.34 -12.39 -25.99
CA LEU A 14 19.21 -12.27 -24.53
C LEU A 14 18.46 -11.00 -24.09
N SER A 15 17.87 -10.27 -25.02
CA SER A 15 16.96 -9.16 -24.71
C SER A 15 15.62 -9.73 -24.23
N ALA A 16 15.58 -10.25 -22.99
CA ALA A 16 14.33 -10.49 -22.30
C ALA A 16 13.54 -9.17 -22.30
N SER A 17 12.28 -9.19 -22.73
CA SER A 17 11.42 -8.02 -22.61
C SER A 17 11.29 -7.71 -21.12
N ALA A 18 11.88 -6.61 -20.68
CA ALA A 18 11.65 -6.14 -19.32
C ALA A 18 10.18 -5.74 -19.22
N ARG A 19 9.40 -6.55 -18.48
CA ARG A 19 8.07 -6.15 -18.02
C ARG A 19 8.27 -5.00 -17.04
N ALA A 20 7.61 -3.88 -17.31
CA ALA A 20 7.83 -2.65 -16.56
C ALA A 20 6.62 -2.27 -15.70
N SER A 21 5.68 -3.19 -15.48
CA SER A 21 4.57 -2.97 -14.55
C SER A 21 5.09 -2.90 -13.12
N TYR A 22 4.64 -1.92 -12.35
CA TYR A 22 5.01 -1.79 -10.93
C TYR A 22 3.88 -1.14 -10.13
N ILE A 23 3.90 -1.31 -8.82
CA ILE A 23 2.95 -0.65 -7.93
C ILE A 23 3.51 0.68 -7.45
N SER A 24 2.68 1.72 -7.51
CA SER A 24 2.92 3.01 -6.85
C SER A 24 1.93 3.19 -5.69
N PHE A 25 2.36 3.95 -4.67
CA PHE A 25 1.54 4.28 -3.51
C PHE A 25 1.32 5.79 -3.45
N GLN A 26 0.06 6.21 -3.43
CA GLN A 26 -0.31 7.61 -3.29
C GLN A 26 -1.07 7.82 -1.97
N ALA A 27 -0.37 8.36 -0.97
CA ALA A 27 -0.98 8.73 0.30
C ALA A 27 -1.79 10.03 0.14
N SER A 28 -2.93 10.09 0.81
CA SER A 28 -3.78 11.28 0.91
C SER A 28 -3.10 12.51 1.55
N THR A 29 -2.06 12.27 2.36
CA THR A 29 -1.21 13.29 3.00
C THR A 29 0.21 12.74 3.16
N ASP A 30 1.20 13.62 3.13
CA ASP A 30 2.61 13.32 3.44
C ASP A 30 2.94 13.53 4.93
N HIS A 31 2.03 14.17 5.67
CA HIS A 31 2.14 14.42 7.10
C HIS A 31 1.00 13.74 7.85
N ILE A 32 1.34 12.70 8.61
CA ILE A 32 0.40 11.89 9.38
C ILE A 32 0.75 12.03 10.86
N VAL A 33 -0.18 12.45 11.69
CA VAL A 33 -0.01 12.49 13.14
C VAL A 33 -0.85 11.39 13.83
N VAL A 34 -0.45 11.01 15.04
CA VAL A 34 -1.24 10.06 15.85
C VAL A 34 -2.67 10.58 16.04
N GLY A 35 -3.64 9.72 15.77
CA GLY A 35 -5.07 10.00 15.81
C GLY A 35 -5.68 10.34 14.45
N ASP A 36 -4.87 10.56 13.41
CA ASP A 36 -5.37 10.81 12.06
C ASP A 36 -5.95 9.55 11.42
N ALA A 37 -6.98 9.75 10.61
CA ALA A 37 -7.41 8.81 9.59
C ALA A 37 -6.91 9.31 8.23
N PHE A 38 -6.28 8.43 7.47
CA PHE A 38 -5.74 8.73 6.14
C PHE A 38 -5.96 7.53 5.22
N TYR A 39 -5.83 7.73 3.91
CA TYR A 39 -5.82 6.63 2.94
C TYR A 39 -4.55 6.61 2.09
N VAL A 40 -4.25 5.43 1.55
CA VAL A 40 -3.21 5.17 0.57
C VAL A 40 -3.85 4.47 -0.63
N ASP A 41 -3.74 5.10 -1.79
CA ASP A 41 -4.15 4.52 -3.06
C ASP A 41 -3.03 3.61 -3.57
N VAL A 42 -3.38 2.39 -3.94
CA VAL A 42 -2.51 1.37 -4.54
C VAL A 42 -2.78 1.38 -6.04
N ILE A 43 -1.80 1.82 -6.81
CA ILE A 43 -1.94 2.04 -8.25
C ILE A 43 -0.98 1.11 -8.98
N LEU A 44 -1.50 0.34 -9.94
CA LEU A 44 -0.70 -0.43 -10.88
C LEU A 44 -0.31 0.47 -12.04
N GLU A 45 0.97 0.82 -12.11
CA GLU A 45 1.54 1.62 -13.17
C GLU A 45 1.96 0.72 -14.32
N LYS A 46 1.69 1.17 -15.55
CA LYS A 46 2.10 0.50 -16.79
C LYS A 46 1.71 -1.00 -16.82
N PRO A 47 0.44 -1.35 -16.54
CA PRO A 47 -0.01 -2.73 -16.43
C PRO A 47 0.33 -3.59 -17.66
N PHE A 48 0.30 -3.00 -18.86
CA PHE A 48 0.47 -3.73 -20.11
C PHE A 48 1.86 -3.57 -20.76
N ASP A 49 2.79 -2.86 -20.12
CA ASP A 49 4.14 -2.63 -20.68
C ASP A 49 4.90 -3.97 -20.81
N GLY A 50 5.15 -4.38 -22.06
CA GLY A 50 5.83 -5.64 -22.38
C GLY A 50 4.90 -6.85 -22.48
N LEU A 51 3.58 -6.65 -22.49
CA LEU A 51 2.58 -7.66 -22.83
C LEU A 51 2.22 -7.62 -24.33
N PHE A 52 1.49 -8.64 -24.79
CA PHE A 52 0.95 -8.66 -26.15
C PHE A 52 -0.16 -7.62 -26.31
N GLU A 53 -0.26 -7.02 -27.50
CA GLU A 53 -1.34 -6.09 -27.81
C GLU A 53 -2.71 -6.79 -27.67
N GLY A 54 -3.62 -6.18 -26.92
CA GLY A 54 -4.94 -6.75 -26.62
C GLY A 54 -4.98 -7.76 -25.47
N ASP A 55 -3.93 -7.84 -24.65
CA ASP A 55 -4.02 -8.55 -23.38
C ASP A 55 -4.97 -7.83 -22.41
N GLU A 56 -5.60 -8.59 -21.52
CA GLU A 56 -6.58 -8.06 -20.56
C GLU A 56 -6.17 -8.45 -19.15
N LEU A 57 -6.23 -7.50 -18.21
CA LEU A 57 -6.07 -7.76 -16.79
C LEU A 57 -7.45 -8.15 -16.23
N LEU A 58 -7.56 -9.40 -15.76
CA LEU A 58 -8.80 -10.02 -15.33
C LEU A 58 -9.03 -9.88 -13.83
N ALA A 59 -7.96 -10.03 -13.04
CA ALA A 59 -8.03 -10.00 -11.59
C ALA A 59 -6.68 -9.65 -10.95
N PHE A 60 -6.74 -9.30 -9.67
CA PHE A 60 -5.57 -9.18 -8.82
C PHE A 60 -5.87 -9.63 -7.39
N GLY A 61 -4.82 -9.97 -6.65
CA GLY A 61 -4.91 -10.23 -5.22
C GLY A 61 -3.58 -10.02 -4.50
N PHE A 62 -3.63 -9.52 -3.27
CA PHE A 62 -2.42 -9.34 -2.45
C PHE A 62 -2.73 -9.32 -0.96
N ASN A 63 -1.71 -9.63 -0.18
CA ASN A 63 -1.68 -9.51 1.28
C ASN A 63 -0.96 -8.24 1.71
N LEU A 64 -1.38 -7.71 2.86
CA LEU A 64 -0.85 -6.50 3.47
C LEU A 64 0.11 -6.85 4.60
N GLY A 65 1.28 -6.21 4.60
CA GLY A 65 2.20 -6.20 5.73
C GLY A 65 2.33 -4.79 6.29
N TYR A 66 2.07 -4.60 7.58
CA TYR A 66 2.32 -3.33 8.29
C TYR A 66 2.44 -3.56 9.80
N ASP A 67 2.98 -2.58 10.54
CA ASP A 67 3.04 -2.63 12.00
C ASP A 67 1.68 -2.23 12.61
N ALA A 68 0.94 -3.22 13.11
CA ALA A 68 -0.36 -3.05 13.76
C ALA A 68 -0.30 -2.24 15.07
N GLY A 69 0.88 -2.06 15.65
CA GLY A 69 1.11 -1.19 16.81
C GLY A 69 1.23 0.30 16.44
N VAL A 70 1.41 0.61 15.16
CA VAL A 70 1.57 1.98 14.63
C VAL A 70 0.41 2.39 13.74
N LEU A 71 -0.06 1.47 12.90
CA LEU A 71 -1.17 1.65 11.96
C LEU A 71 -2.26 0.63 12.23
N GLN A 72 -3.51 1.04 12.06
CA GLN A 72 -4.66 0.14 12.07
C GLN A 72 -5.40 0.27 10.75
N LEU A 73 -5.54 -0.82 9.99
CA LEU A 73 -6.40 -0.83 8.81
C LEU A 73 -7.85 -0.66 9.26
N ILE A 74 -8.53 0.35 8.70
CA ILE A 74 -9.96 0.61 8.92
C ILE A 74 -10.78 -0.12 7.87
N ASP A 75 -10.39 0.06 6.60
CA ASP A 75 -11.16 -0.42 5.45
C ASP A 75 -10.27 -0.54 4.20
N SER A 76 -10.70 -1.36 3.25
CA SER A 76 -10.11 -1.48 1.91
C SER A 76 -11.23 -1.38 0.89
N THR A 77 -11.14 -0.41 -0.02
CA THR A 77 -12.16 -0.21 -1.06
C THR A 77 -11.53 -0.38 -2.43
N MET A 78 -12.22 -1.06 -3.35
CA MET A 78 -11.70 -1.28 -4.70
C MET A 78 -11.79 -0.02 -5.56
N GLY A 79 -10.79 0.19 -6.41
CA GLY A 79 -10.90 1.17 -7.50
C GLY A 79 -11.87 0.68 -8.58
N ALA A 80 -12.44 1.58 -9.36
CA ALA A 80 -13.11 1.17 -10.59
C ALA A 80 -12.04 0.67 -11.60
N PRO A 81 -12.30 -0.40 -12.36
CA PRO A 81 -13.59 -1.09 -12.56
C PRO A 81 -13.76 -2.40 -11.76
N TRP A 82 -13.04 -2.58 -10.66
CA TRP A 82 -12.94 -3.86 -9.97
C TRP A 82 -14.15 -4.14 -9.07
N ASP A 83 -14.63 -5.38 -9.14
CA ASP A 83 -15.50 -5.98 -8.15
C ASP A 83 -14.64 -6.51 -6.98
N ASP A 84 -15.13 -6.35 -5.75
CA ASP A 84 -14.43 -6.82 -4.54
C ASP A 84 -14.74 -8.29 -4.26
N ASP A 85 -13.72 -9.15 -4.42
CA ASP A 85 -13.82 -10.58 -4.21
C ASP A 85 -13.12 -11.04 -2.92
N SER A 86 -12.59 -10.11 -2.11
CA SER A 86 -11.76 -10.43 -0.93
C SER A 86 -12.45 -11.40 0.04
N ALA A 87 -13.77 -11.30 0.19
CA ALA A 87 -14.57 -12.19 1.04
C ALA A 87 -14.62 -13.66 0.56
N LEU A 88 -14.33 -13.92 -0.72
CA LEU A 88 -14.35 -15.25 -1.32
C LEU A 88 -13.02 -16.00 -1.13
N PHE A 89 -11.95 -15.31 -0.76
CA PHE A 89 -10.60 -15.86 -0.66
C PHE A 89 -10.03 -15.75 0.77
N PRO A 90 -10.29 -16.73 1.65
CA PRO A 90 -9.74 -16.73 3.00
C PRO A 90 -8.20 -16.69 2.99
N GLY A 91 -7.63 -15.71 3.69
CA GLY A 91 -6.17 -15.51 3.76
C GLY A 91 -5.59 -14.64 2.65
N ILE A 92 -6.46 -13.99 1.86
CA ILE A 92 -6.11 -12.87 0.98
C ILE A 92 -6.75 -11.60 1.56
N ASP A 93 -5.93 -10.59 1.85
CA ASP A 93 -6.44 -9.35 2.45
C ASP A 93 -7.23 -8.50 1.46
N VAL A 94 -6.79 -8.45 0.20
CA VAL A 94 -7.42 -7.69 -0.88
C VAL A 94 -7.40 -8.50 -2.17
N ALA A 95 -8.57 -8.73 -2.75
CA ALA A 95 -8.73 -9.35 -4.07
C ALA A 95 -9.84 -8.66 -4.86
N GLY A 96 -9.63 -8.49 -6.17
CA GLY A 96 -10.65 -7.97 -7.05
C GLY A 96 -10.54 -8.49 -8.48
N SER A 97 -11.67 -8.50 -9.18
CA SER A 97 -11.78 -8.95 -10.57
C SER A 97 -12.61 -7.98 -11.41
N ALA A 98 -12.47 -8.06 -12.73
CA ALA A 98 -13.28 -7.31 -13.67
C ALA A 98 -13.65 -8.20 -14.86
N PHE A 99 -14.93 -8.17 -15.26
CA PHE A 99 -15.39 -8.86 -16.46
C PHE A 99 -16.38 -8.01 -17.27
N PRO A 100 -16.07 -7.66 -18.54
CA PRO A 100 -14.85 -8.00 -19.29
C PRO A 100 -13.59 -7.43 -18.64
N GLY A 101 -12.42 -8.03 -18.95
CA GLY A 101 -11.15 -7.61 -18.37
C GLY A 101 -10.78 -6.18 -18.74
N VAL A 102 -9.84 -5.61 -18.00
CA VAL A 102 -9.33 -4.26 -18.27
C VAL A 102 -8.31 -4.32 -19.40
N THR A 103 -8.49 -3.51 -20.44
CA THR A 103 -7.59 -3.39 -21.59
C THR A 103 -6.71 -2.14 -21.52
N ASP A 104 -5.65 -2.11 -22.33
CA ASP A 104 -4.76 -0.94 -22.46
C ASP A 104 -5.41 0.18 -23.28
N ASP A 105 -6.33 0.93 -22.66
CA ASP A 105 -7.04 2.00 -23.36
C ASP A 105 -6.28 3.34 -23.35
N SER A 106 -5.20 3.48 -22.56
CA SER A 106 -4.52 4.78 -22.40
C SER A 106 -3.10 4.78 -21.82
N GLY A 107 -2.53 3.63 -21.42
CA GLY A 107 -1.27 3.59 -20.68
C GLY A 107 -1.30 4.29 -19.31
N ALA A 108 -2.49 4.65 -18.80
CA ALA A 108 -2.66 5.23 -17.48
C ALA A 108 -2.58 4.16 -16.38
N GLY A 109 -2.12 4.54 -15.19
CA GLY A 109 -2.12 3.65 -14.03
C GLY A 109 -3.55 3.24 -13.62
N LEU A 110 -3.70 2.00 -13.15
CA LEU A 110 -4.96 1.45 -12.68
C LEU A 110 -5.02 1.53 -11.15
N LEU A 111 -6.03 2.21 -10.61
CA LEU A 111 -6.30 2.15 -9.17
C LEU A 111 -6.81 0.76 -8.83
N LEU A 112 -6.01 -0.03 -8.10
CA LEU A 112 -6.41 -1.36 -7.65
C LEU A 112 -7.32 -1.23 -6.42
N ALA A 113 -6.80 -0.60 -5.38
CA ALA A 113 -7.51 -0.41 -4.12
C ALA A 113 -7.09 0.86 -3.39
N ARG A 114 -7.98 1.37 -2.57
CA ARG A 114 -7.73 2.41 -1.56
C ARG A 114 -7.77 1.77 -0.18
N LEU A 115 -6.64 1.86 0.52
CA LEU A 115 -6.46 1.35 1.87
C LEU A 115 -6.62 2.50 2.86
N SER A 116 -7.60 2.41 3.76
CA SER A 116 -7.87 3.42 4.79
C SER A 116 -7.27 2.98 6.12
N PHE A 117 -6.46 3.84 6.73
CA PHE A 117 -5.74 3.56 7.98
C PHE A 117 -6.00 4.62 9.04
N SER A 118 -5.92 4.19 10.31
CA SER A 118 -5.82 5.04 11.49
C SER A 118 -4.39 4.98 12.05
N ALA A 119 -3.81 6.14 12.36
CA ALA A 119 -2.50 6.24 12.99
C ALA A 119 -2.63 6.11 14.51
N VAL A 120 -2.26 4.96 15.08
CA VAL A 120 -2.48 4.65 16.51
C VAL A 120 -1.27 4.98 17.40
N ALA A 121 -0.06 4.99 16.85
CA ALA A 121 1.15 5.38 17.58
C ALA A 121 2.15 6.11 16.69
N ALA A 122 3.04 6.90 17.30
CA ALA A 122 4.09 7.62 16.58
C ALA A 122 5.26 6.67 16.30
N GLY A 123 5.87 6.78 15.11
CA GLY A 123 6.95 5.90 14.72
C GLY A 123 7.18 5.82 13.21
N LEU A 124 8.03 4.89 12.81
CA LEU A 124 8.16 4.47 11.42
C LEU A 124 7.36 3.17 11.25
N SER A 125 6.60 3.07 10.17
CA SER A 125 5.95 1.84 9.73
C SER A 125 6.22 1.66 8.24
N GLN A 126 6.22 0.42 7.77
CA GLN A 126 6.36 0.09 6.35
C GLN A 126 5.09 -0.63 5.91
N LEU A 127 4.37 -0.04 4.96
CA LEU A 127 3.30 -0.72 4.25
C LEU A 127 3.94 -1.58 3.16
N SER A 128 3.62 -2.86 3.14
CA SER A 128 4.10 -3.81 2.13
C SER A 128 2.92 -4.54 1.51
N LEU A 129 2.99 -4.80 0.21
CA LEU A 129 2.05 -5.65 -0.53
C LEU A 129 2.80 -6.88 -1.01
N PHE A 130 2.20 -8.05 -0.85
CA PHE A 130 2.77 -9.32 -1.28
C PHE A 130 1.71 -10.16 -2.00
N GLY A 131 1.98 -10.54 -3.24
CA GLY A 131 1.19 -11.47 -4.02
C GLY A 131 2.09 -12.33 -4.89
N ASP A 132 2.21 -13.62 -4.58
CA ASP A 132 3.03 -14.56 -5.35
C ASP A 132 2.14 -15.49 -6.19
N SER A 133 2.03 -15.15 -7.48
CA SER A 133 1.14 -15.87 -8.41
C SER A 133 1.68 -17.21 -8.83
N ALA A 134 2.97 -17.47 -8.60
CA ALA A 134 3.57 -18.79 -8.81
C ALA A 134 3.19 -19.77 -7.70
N ALA A 135 3.01 -19.28 -6.46
CA ALA A 135 2.61 -20.07 -5.31
C ALA A 135 1.09 -20.21 -5.17
N ASN A 136 0.34 -19.15 -5.46
CA ASN A 136 -1.12 -19.13 -5.43
C ASN A 136 -1.66 -18.26 -6.58
N PRO A 137 -2.43 -18.82 -7.54
CA PRO A 137 -2.93 -18.06 -8.69
C PRO A 137 -3.83 -16.87 -8.31
N ASP A 138 -4.42 -16.90 -7.12
CA ASP A 138 -5.28 -15.84 -6.60
C ASP A 138 -4.47 -14.67 -5.99
N LEU A 139 -3.14 -14.79 -5.88
CA LEU A 139 -2.24 -13.77 -5.35
C LEU A 139 -1.32 -13.25 -6.46
N GLY A 140 -1.47 -12.01 -6.88
CA GLY A 140 -0.67 -11.37 -7.90
C GLY A 140 -1.54 -10.64 -8.92
N LEU A 141 -1.06 -10.50 -10.15
CA LEU A 141 -1.82 -9.97 -11.28
C LEU A 141 -2.16 -11.12 -12.22
N LEU A 142 -3.41 -11.22 -12.64
CA LEU A 142 -3.88 -12.25 -13.57
C LEU A 142 -4.32 -11.62 -14.88
N TYR A 143 -3.52 -11.82 -15.92
CA TYR A 143 -3.82 -11.45 -17.29
C TYR A 143 -4.36 -12.66 -18.07
N VAL A 144 -4.99 -12.41 -19.22
CA VAL A 144 -5.37 -13.49 -20.17
C VAL A 144 -4.13 -14.25 -20.64
N SER A 145 -3.02 -13.56 -20.90
CA SER A 145 -1.78 -14.17 -21.38
C SER A 145 -0.94 -14.89 -20.30
N GLY A 146 -1.20 -14.64 -19.02
CA GLY A 146 -0.45 -15.22 -17.90
C GLY A 146 -0.58 -14.42 -16.61
N SER A 147 0.30 -14.68 -15.64
CA SER A 147 0.29 -13.97 -14.35
C SER A 147 1.58 -13.19 -14.10
N ASP A 148 1.51 -12.27 -13.15
CA ASP A 148 2.66 -11.55 -12.60
C ASP A 148 2.58 -11.46 -11.07
N VAL A 149 3.71 -11.14 -10.44
CA VAL A 149 3.86 -11.03 -8.99
C VAL A 149 3.64 -9.59 -8.56
N ILE A 150 3.08 -9.40 -7.36
CA ILE A 150 3.00 -8.10 -6.68
C ILE A 150 3.97 -8.11 -5.49
N ASP A 151 5.00 -7.27 -5.53
CA ASP A 151 5.84 -6.95 -4.36
C ASP A 151 6.14 -5.46 -4.38
N ALA A 152 5.63 -4.75 -3.37
CA ALA A 152 5.79 -3.31 -3.28
C ALA A 152 5.80 -2.86 -1.83
N ARG A 153 6.62 -1.84 -1.53
CA ARG A 153 6.79 -1.33 -0.17
C ARG A 153 6.82 0.18 -0.13
N LYS A 154 6.26 0.75 0.94
CA LYS A 154 6.24 2.18 1.21
C LYS A 154 6.53 2.44 2.68
N ASP A 155 7.60 3.17 2.93
CA ASP A 155 7.90 3.68 4.27
C ASP A 155 7.00 4.86 4.61
N MET A 156 6.49 4.86 5.84
CA MET A 156 5.60 5.87 6.38
C MET A 156 6.10 6.34 7.74
N ARG A 157 5.97 7.64 8.01
CA ARG A 157 6.37 8.25 9.27
C ARG A 157 5.17 8.90 9.94
N ILE A 158 4.89 8.47 11.17
CA ILE A 158 3.80 8.98 11.99
C ILE A 158 4.39 9.85 13.09
N TYR A 159 3.92 11.09 13.16
CA TYR A 159 4.39 12.09 14.11
C TYR A 159 3.52 12.12 15.37
N SER A 160 4.11 12.42 16.51
CA SER A 160 3.35 12.66 17.74
C SER A 160 2.73 14.06 17.72
N VAL A 161 1.52 14.17 18.25
CA VAL A 161 0.89 15.48 18.50
C VAL A 161 1.44 16.03 19.82
N PRO A 162 1.90 17.30 19.89
CA PRO A 162 2.26 17.92 21.15
C PRO A 162 1.10 17.87 22.15
N GLN A 163 1.37 17.44 23.38
CA GLN A 163 0.33 17.41 24.42
C GLN A 163 -0.28 18.81 24.62
N PRO A 164 -1.61 18.94 24.75
CA PRO A 164 -2.25 20.23 24.96
C PRO A 164 -1.65 20.95 26.18
N ALA A 165 -1.32 22.24 26.04
CA ALA A 165 -0.80 23.05 27.15
C ALA A 165 -1.79 23.11 28.35
N SER A 166 -3.06 22.80 28.10
CA SER A 166 -4.09 22.62 29.14
C SER A 166 -3.74 21.51 30.13
N MET A 167 -3.04 20.44 29.72
CA MET A 167 -2.54 19.42 30.66
C MET A 167 -1.55 20.01 31.66
N TRP A 168 -0.63 20.84 31.19
CA TRP A 168 0.33 21.53 32.06
C TRP A 168 -0.37 22.53 32.97
N MET A 169 -1.35 23.29 32.46
CA MET A 169 -2.15 24.20 33.27
C MET A 169 -2.96 23.46 34.34
N LEU A 170 -3.53 22.30 34.02
CA LEU A 170 -4.27 21.47 34.96
C LEU A 170 -3.34 20.88 36.03
N ALA A 171 -2.15 20.42 35.64
CA ALA A 171 -1.13 19.93 36.57
C ALA A 171 -0.65 21.04 37.51
N LEU A 172 -0.32 22.22 36.98
CA LEU A 172 0.14 23.37 37.77
C LEU A 172 -0.98 23.92 38.68
N GLY A 173 -2.22 24.00 38.17
CA GLY A 173 -3.38 24.41 38.96
C GLY A 173 -3.70 23.44 40.10
N GLY A 174 -3.63 22.13 39.83
CA GLY A 174 -3.79 21.09 40.85
C GLY A 174 -2.72 21.15 41.94
N LEU A 175 -1.45 21.33 41.55
CA LEU A 175 -0.35 21.55 42.49
C LEU A 175 -0.57 22.82 43.35
N GLY A 176 -1.02 23.92 42.74
CA GLY A 176 -1.33 25.16 43.47
C GLY A 176 -2.43 25.00 44.52
N LEU A 177 -3.47 24.21 44.22
CA LEU A 177 -4.54 23.89 45.17
C LEU A 177 -4.05 23.02 46.34
N LEU A 178 -3.18 22.04 46.08
CA LEU A 178 -2.58 21.19 47.12
C LEU A 178 -1.68 21.99 48.07
N VAL A 179 -0.87 22.91 47.54
CA VAL A 179 -0.03 23.81 48.35
C VAL A 179 -0.89 24.71 49.23
N ARG A 180 -1.98 25.28 48.68
CA ARG A 180 -2.93 26.09 49.47
C ARG A 180 -3.59 25.32 50.60
N ARG A 181 -4.01 24.06 50.36
CA ARG A 181 -4.61 23.22 51.41
C ARG A 181 -3.63 22.88 52.52
N LYS A 182 -2.37 22.60 52.18
CA LYS A 182 -1.32 22.32 53.17
C LYS A 182 -0.99 23.56 54.02
N ALA A 183 -0.98 24.75 53.42
CA ALA A 183 -0.79 26.01 54.15
C ALA A 183 -1.98 26.37 55.06
N ALA A 184 -3.21 26.02 54.67
CA ALA A 184 -4.42 26.30 55.45
C ALA A 184 -4.67 25.33 56.62
N GLY A 185 -4.09 24.13 56.59
CA GLY A 185 -4.20 23.11 57.66
C GLY A 185 -3.16 23.23 58.78
N VAL A 186 -2.26 24.21 58.72
CA VAL A 186 -1.33 24.55 59.81
C VAL A 186 -1.92 25.73 60.59
N ARG A 187 -2.86 25.46 61.49
CA ARG A 187 -3.32 26.36 62.55
C ARG A 187 -3.70 25.54 63.77
#